data_AF-A0A1B8SX56-F1
#
_entry.id   AF-A0A1B8SX56-F1
#
_cell.length_a   1.000
_cell.length_b   1.000
_cell.length_c   1.000
_cell.angle_alpha   90.00
_cell.angle_beta   90.00
_cell.angle_gamma   90.00
#
_symmetry.space_group_name_H-M   'P 1'
#
loop_
_entity.id
_entity.type
_entity.pdbx_description
1 polymer ?
#
loop_
_entity_poly.entity_id
_entity_poly.type
_entity_poly.pdbx_seq_one_letter_code
_entity_poly.pdbx_strand_id
1 'polypeptide(L)'
;MLPSERRDFIYRYVHEHQTVSISDLVELMNVSHMTVRRDIRMLEEEGKVLSISGGVKLNDVLRQELPWSEKARLHHRHKREIGQFASSLVEDGQVVYLDAGTTTFEIARVLGERFNLTIVTNDFSIMQYLMNKSQLNLYHTGGLVDKRNHSSVGNTAAMMLKTLNVDIAFISTSSWDLQHGVSTPHEEKVQIKQTLLDVARRCVLVSDSSKFGKYGMFRVCPLNQLHDIICDDQLPADVVQRITEQNIKLHLIKT
;
A
#
# COMPACT_ATOMS: atom_id res chain seq x y z
N MET A 1 0.14 11.95 30.33
CA MET A 1 0.54 11.44 29.00
C MET A 1 1.64 12.31 28.41
N LEU A 2 2.68 11.68 27.89
CA LEU A 2 3.71 12.32 27.08
C LEU A 2 3.10 12.86 25.77
N PRO A 3 3.74 13.86 25.11
CA PRO A 3 3.23 14.39 23.86
C PRO A 3 3.06 13.36 22.74
N SER A 4 3.94 12.36 22.65
CA SER A 4 3.83 11.27 21.67
C SER A 4 2.60 10.39 21.92
N GLU A 5 2.42 9.92 23.16
CA GLU A 5 1.26 9.12 23.57
C GLU A 5 -0.06 9.85 23.30
N ARG A 6 -0.06 11.18 23.49
CA ARG A 6 -1.24 12.01 23.24
C ARG A 6 -1.58 12.14 21.77
N ARG A 7 -0.57 12.32 20.91
CA ARG A 7 -0.76 12.30 19.47
C ARG A 7 -1.25 10.95 18.96
N ASP A 8 -0.71 9.85 19.49
CA ASP A 8 -1.17 8.50 19.15
C ASP A 8 -2.62 8.26 19.59
N PHE A 9 -2.99 8.73 20.79
CA PHE A 9 -4.39 8.69 21.26
C PHE A 9 -5.31 9.50 20.34
N ILE A 10 -4.99 10.77 20.06
CA ILE A 10 -5.79 11.61 19.17
C ILE A 10 -5.96 10.93 17.81
N TYR A 11 -4.87 10.43 17.23
CA TYR A 11 -4.91 9.78 15.92
C TYR A 11 -5.81 8.54 15.94
N ARG A 12 -5.68 7.65 16.93
CA ARG A 12 -6.54 6.47 17.08
C ARG A 12 -8.01 6.84 17.30
N TYR A 13 -8.26 7.82 18.15
CA TYR A 13 -9.62 8.25 18.48
C TYR A 13 -10.33 8.88 17.28
N VAL A 14 -9.62 9.73 16.53
CA VAL A 14 -10.09 10.30 15.26
C VAL A 14 -10.24 9.23 14.19
N HIS A 15 -9.37 8.22 14.17
CA HIS A 15 -9.46 7.10 13.24
C HIS A 15 -10.73 6.25 13.46
N GLU A 16 -11.09 6.01 14.71
CA GLU A 16 -12.30 5.25 15.08
C GLU A 16 -13.59 6.05 14.81
N HIS A 17 -13.59 7.35 15.10
CA HIS A 17 -14.80 8.18 15.05
C HIS A 17 -14.94 9.00 13.76
N GLN A 18 -13.97 8.93 12.84
CA GLN A 18 -13.82 9.70 11.60
C GLN A 18 -13.64 11.21 11.79
N THR A 19 -14.45 11.83 12.65
CA THR A 19 -14.45 13.24 12.99
C THR A 19 -14.71 13.40 14.49
N VAL A 20 -13.89 14.20 15.16
CA VAL A 20 -13.94 14.40 16.61
C VAL A 20 -13.87 15.89 16.93
N SER A 21 -14.62 16.35 17.93
CA SER A 21 -14.51 17.75 18.36
C SER A 21 -13.27 17.98 19.23
N ILE A 22 -12.72 19.18 19.19
CA ILE A 22 -11.59 19.54 20.06
C ILE A 22 -12.02 19.47 21.53
N SER A 23 -13.28 19.78 21.84
CA SER A 23 -13.82 19.71 23.20
C SER A 23 -13.84 18.28 23.74
N ASP A 24 -14.25 17.29 22.93
CA ASP A 24 -14.24 15.89 23.35
C ASP A 24 -12.81 15.43 23.66
N LEU A 25 -11.82 15.81 22.83
CA LEU A 25 -10.41 15.48 23.07
C LEU A 25 -9.86 16.17 24.32
N VAL A 26 -10.32 17.39 24.64
CA VAL A 26 -9.96 18.09 25.88
C VAL A 26 -10.47 17.32 27.09
N GLU A 27 -11.73 16.89 27.06
CA GLU A 27 -12.35 16.13 28.14
C GLU A 27 -11.70 14.75 28.31
N LEU A 28 -11.54 14.00 27.23
CA LEU A 28 -10.97 12.64 27.23
C LEU A 28 -9.53 12.58 27.75
N MET A 29 -8.72 13.58 27.41
CA MET A 29 -7.29 13.60 27.76
C MET A 29 -7.00 14.47 28.99
N ASN A 30 -7.99 15.22 29.47
CA ASN A 30 -7.87 16.19 30.56
C ASN A 30 -6.69 17.17 30.37
N VAL A 31 -6.63 17.83 29.21
CA VAL A 31 -5.60 18.84 28.88
C VAL A 31 -6.23 20.12 28.32
N SER A 32 -5.48 21.22 28.30
CA SER A 32 -6.00 22.49 27.75
C SER A 32 -6.31 22.41 26.26
N HIS A 33 -7.27 23.22 25.79
CA HIS A 33 -7.54 23.41 24.36
C HIS A 33 -6.28 23.75 23.54
N MET A 34 -5.37 24.56 24.10
CA MET A 34 -4.13 24.93 23.43
C MET A 34 -3.18 23.73 23.26
N THR A 35 -3.17 22.81 24.24
CA THR A 35 -2.41 21.57 24.15
C THR A 35 -2.96 20.69 23.01
N VAL A 36 -4.27 20.45 22.97
CA VAL A 36 -4.92 19.65 21.91
C VAL A 36 -4.67 20.26 20.53
N ARG A 37 -4.85 21.58 20.37
CA ARG A 37 -4.59 22.28 19.10
C ARG A 37 -3.15 22.14 18.64
N ARG A 38 -2.18 22.19 19.55
CA ARG A 38 -0.77 21.99 19.20
C ARG A 38 -0.51 20.57 18.71
N ASP A 39 -1.08 19.56 19.36
CA ASP A 39 -0.90 18.17 18.95
C ASP A 39 -1.62 17.86 17.63
N ILE A 40 -2.83 18.40 17.41
CA ILE A 40 -3.53 18.32 16.12
C ILE A 40 -2.70 18.97 15.02
N ARG A 41 -2.14 20.17 15.25
CA ARG A 41 -1.29 20.82 14.26
C ARG A 41 -0.08 19.94 13.89
N MET A 42 0.57 19.31 14.86
CA MET A 42 1.68 18.38 14.58
C MET A 42 1.21 17.17 13.76
N LEU A 43 0.05 16.59 14.09
CA LEU A 43 -0.54 15.49 13.33
C LEU A 43 -0.97 15.92 11.91
N GLU A 44 -1.40 17.16 11.73
CA GLU A 44 -1.77 17.75 10.45
C GLU A 44 -0.55 18.08 9.59
N GLU A 45 0.55 18.57 10.20
CA GLU A 45 1.87 18.70 9.56
C GLU A 45 2.44 17.33 9.14
N GLU A 46 2.15 16.28 9.91
CA GLU A 46 2.43 14.88 9.55
C GLU A 46 1.44 14.32 8.50
N GLY A 47 0.41 15.08 8.11
CA GLY A 47 -0.60 14.70 7.14
C GLY A 47 -1.57 13.60 7.60
N LYS A 48 -1.62 13.29 8.90
CA LYS A 48 -2.46 12.23 9.48
C LYS A 48 -3.90 12.65 9.70
N VAL A 49 -4.13 13.93 9.97
CA VAL A 49 -5.45 14.50 10.27
C VAL A 49 -5.63 15.83 9.55
N LEU A 50 -6.87 16.28 9.42
CA LEU A 50 -7.23 17.61 8.93
C LEU A 50 -8.03 18.34 9.99
N SER A 51 -7.62 19.58 10.28
CA SER A 51 -8.39 20.49 11.12
C SER A 51 -9.66 20.91 10.38
N ILE A 52 -10.80 20.81 11.05
CA ILE A 52 -12.08 21.33 10.57
C ILE A 52 -12.62 22.34 11.58
N SER A 53 -13.71 23.02 11.25
CA SER A 53 -14.34 23.96 12.19
C SER A 53 -14.77 23.23 13.46
N GLY A 54 -14.14 23.57 14.60
CA GLY A 54 -14.46 23.01 15.92
C GLY A 54 -13.93 21.60 16.19
N GLY A 55 -13.23 20.97 15.25
CA GLY A 55 -12.86 19.56 15.34
C GLY A 55 -11.66 19.18 14.49
N VAL A 56 -11.43 17.88 14.42
CA VAL A 56 -10.38 17.25 13.64
C VAL A 56 -10.94 15.97 13.02
N LYS A 57 -10.60 15.71 11.77
CA LYS A 57 -10.97 14.48 11.07
C LYS A 57 -9.74 13.77 10.50
N LEU A 58 -9.88 12.51 10.12
CA LEU A 58 -8.81 11.82 9.38
C LEU A 58 -8.50 12.56 8.06
N ASN A 59 -7.22 12.60 7.70
CA ASN A 59 -6.84 12.96 6.35
C ASN A 59 -6.85 11.69 5.49
N ASP A 60 -7.98 11.44 4.87
CA ASP A 60 -8.24 10.31 3.97
C ASP A 60 -7.74 10.58 2.55
N VAL A 61 -7.62 11.85 2.13
CA VAL A 61 -7.18 12.20 0.77
C VAL A 61 -5.67 12.13 0.61
N LEU A 62 -5.19 11.14 -0.14
CA LEU A 62 -3.81 11.06 -0.60
C LEU A 62 -3.64 11.89 -1.89
N ARG A 63 -2.96 13.04 -1.79
CA ARG A 63 -2.69 13.91 -2.95
C ARG A 63 -1.35 13.64 -3.63
N GLN A 64 -0.39 13.09 -2.90
CA GLN A 64 0.94 12.83 -3.41
C GLN A 64 1.59 11.69 -2.64
N GLU A 65 2.35 10.87 -3.35
CA GLU A 65 3.16 9.84 -2.72
C GLU A 65 4.54 10.36 -2.29
N LEU A 66 5.01 9.83 -1.16
CA LEU A 66 6.40 9.95 -0.77
C LEU A 66 7.31 9.27 -1.82
N PRO A 67 8.52 9.80 -2.07
CA PRO A 67 9.52 9.15 -2.91
C PRO A 67 9.86 7.73 -2.44
N TRP A 68 10.34 6.89 -3.36
CA TRP A 68 10.71 5.50 -3.07
C TRP A 68 11.69 5.38 -1.88
N SER A 69 12.72 6.23 -1.85
CA SER A 69 13.78 6.22 -0.82
C SER A 69 13.24 6.46 0.60
N GLU A 70 12.24 7.33 0.73
CA GLU A 70 11.57 7.59 2.00
C GLU A 70 10.63 6.44 2.37
N LYS A 71 9.82 5.98 1.41
CA LYS A 71 8.93 4.84 1.61
C LYS A 71 9.70 3.63 2.10
N ALA A 72 10.90 3.36 1.57
CA ALA A 72 11.70 2.18 1.88
C ALA A 72 12.05 2.09 3.38
N ARG A 73 12.19 3.23 4.06
CA ARG A 73 12.54 3.30 5.49
C ARG A 73 11.34 3.13 6.42
N LEU A 74 10.15 3.55 5.99
CA LEU A 74 8.93 3.50 6.79
C LEU A 74 8.37 2.08 6.85
N HIS A 75 7.86 1.66 8.02
CA HIS A 75 7.19 0.36 8.22
C HIS A 75 7.98 -0.84 7.63
N HIS A 76 9.31 -0.78 7.63
CA HIS A 76 10.16 -1.78 6.97
C HIS A 76 9.91 -3.19 7.53
N ARG A 77 9.76 -3.32 8.87
CA ARG A 77 9.48 -4.61 9.50
C ARG A 77 8.20 -5.23 8.93
N HIS A 78 7.11 -4.47 8.83
CA HIS A 78 5.85 -4.99 8.29
C HIS A 78 6.00 -5.44 6.84
N LYS A 79 6.66 -4.64 6.00
CA LYS A 79 6.87 -4.97 4.59
C LYS A 79 7.73 -6.21 4.40
N ARG A 80 8.71 -6.44 5.27
CA ARG A 80 9.55 -7.63 5.23
C ARG A 80 8.75 -8.90 5.55
N GLU A 81 7.92 -8.87 6.59
CA GLU A 81 7.08 -10.02 6.96
C GLU A 81 5.99 -10.29 5.90
N ILE A 82 5.35 -9.23 5.39
CA ILE A 82 4.43 -9.33 4.24
C ILE A 82 5.16 -9.95 3.04
N GLY A 83 6.39 -9.52 2.76
CA GLY A 83 7.21 -10.02 1.67
C GLY A 83 7.51 -11.52 1.78
N GLN A 84 7.86 -11.98 2.99
CA GLN A 84 8.10 -13.40 3.28
C GLN A 84 6.84 -14.24 3.05
N PHE A 85 5.71 -13.81 3.60
CA PHE A 85 4.45 -14.53 3.43
C PHE A 85 4.00 -14.55 1.96
N ALA A 86 4.01 -13.41 1.30
CA ALA A 86 3.64 -13.29 -0.12
C ALA A 86 4.48 -14.23 -1.01
N SER A 87 5.78 -14.33 -0.74
CA SER A 87 6.68 -15.23 -1.48
C SER A 87 6.31 -16.71 -1.31
N SER A 88 5.67 -17.10 -0.20
CA SER A 88 5.20 -18.48 0.01
C SER A 88 4.02 -18.85 -0.89
N LEU A 89 3.33 -17.86 -1.49
CA LEU A 89 2.24 -18.09 -2.45
C LEU A 89 2.73 -18.36 -3.88
N VAL A 90 4.03 -18.18 -4.14
CA VAL A 90 4.65 -18.41 -5.45
C VAL A 90 5.08 -19.87 -5.54
N GLU A 91 4.76 -20.49 -6.67
CA GLU A 91 5.19 -21.84 -7.04
C GLU A 91 6.30 -21.78 -8.09
N ASP A 92 7.14 -22.81 -8.14
CA ASP A 92 8.23 -22.90 -9.12
C ASP A 92 7.66 -22.94 -10.56
N GLY A 93 8.38 -22.32 -11.51
CA GLY A 93 7.95 -22.24 -12.91
C GLY A 93 6.98 -21.09 -13.22
N GLN A 94 6.46 -20.38 -12.22
CA GLN A 94 5.49 -19.31 -12.43
C GLN A 94 6.08 -18.04 -13.06
N VAL A 95 5.23 -17.34 -13.81
CA VAL A 95 5.40 -15.95 -14.21
C VAL A 95 4.82 -15.05 -13.11
N VAL A 96 5.70 -14.38 -12.38
CA VAL A 96 5.36 -13.53 -11.24
C VAL A 96 5.51 -12.07 -11.64
N TYR A 97 4.43 -11.29 -11.49
CA TYR A 97 4.52 -9.85 -11.61
C TYR A 97 4.73 -9.18 -10.24
N LEU A 98 5.76 -8.34 -10.15
CA LEU A 98 6.02 -7.49 -8.99
C LEU A 98 5.82 -6.02 -9.38
N ASP A 99 4.79 -5.40 -8.84
CA ASP A 99 4.51 -3.98 -9.05
C ASP A 99 5.57 -3.08 -8.39
N ALA A 100 5.61 -1.83 -8.80
CA ALA A 100 6.50 -0.83 -8.22
C ALA A 100 6.12 -0.51 -6.78
N GLY A 101 7.06 -0.72 -5.86
CA GLY A 101 6.77 -0.56 -4.45
C GLY A 101 7.80 -1.17 -3.52
N THR A 102 7.86 -0.63 -2.31
CA THR A 102 8.83 -1.10 -1.30
C THR A 102 8.40 -2.40 -0.63
N THR A 103 7.11 -2.73 -0.67
CA THR A 103 6.59 -4.01 -0.17
C THR A 103 6.88 -5.14 -1.16
N THR A 104 6.62 -4.90 -2.44
CA THR A 104 6.96 -5.82 -3.54
C THR A 104 8.48 -5.97 -3.72
N PHE A 105 9.27 -4.96 -3.39
CA PHE A 105 10.72 -5.09 -3.29
C PHE A 105 11.15 -6.14 -2.25
N GLU A 106 10.50 -6.19 -1.08
CA GLU A 106 10.80 -7.23 -0.08
C GLU A 106 10.38 -8.64 -0.55
N ILE A 107 9.33 -8.75 -1.39
CA ILE A 107 9.01 -10.02 -2.09
C ILE A 107 10.17 -10.40 -3.03
N ALA A 108 10.64 -9.46 -3.84
CA ALA A 108 11.76 -9.68 -4.76
C ALA A 108 13.01 -10.19 -4.02
N ARG A 109 13.29 -9.68 -2.82
CA ARG A 109 14.44 -10.12 -2.02
C ARG A 109 14.39 -11.61 -1.68
N VAL A 110 13.20 -12.12 -1.35
CA VAL A 110 12.99 -13.54 -1.01
C VAL A 110 12.97 -14.40 -2.28
N LEU A 111 12.27 -13.97 -3.33
CA LEU A 111 12.22 -14.69 -4.61
C LEU A 111 13.58 -14.71 -5.33
N GLY A 112 14.44 -13.73 -5.06
CA GLY A 112 15.81 -13.63 -5.59
C GLY A 112 16.72 -14.82 -5.27
N GLU A 113 16.35 -15.65 -4.29
CA GLU A 113 17.09 -16.86 -3.91
C GLU A 113 16.44 -18.15 -4.45
N ARG A 114 15.34 -18.05 -5.21
CA ARG A 114 14.68 -19.19 -5.86
C ARG A 114 15.22 -19.43 -7.26
N PHE A 115 14.78 -20.54 -7.86
CA PHE A 115 15.16 -20.99 -9.21
C PHE A 115 13.92 -21.09 -10.10
N ASN A 116 14.12 -21.03 -11.43
CA ASN A 116 13.09 -21.30 -12.43
C ASN A 116 11.85 -20.40 -12.33
N LEU A 117 12.01 -19.14 -11.91
CA LEU A 117 10.94 -18.15 -11.96
C LEU A 117 11.17 -17.15 -13.08
N THR A 118 10.08 -16.67 -13.66
CA THR A 118 10.09 -15.49 -14.52
C THR A 118 9.52 -14.32 -13.73
N ILE A 119 10.34 -13.30 -13.47
CA ILE A 119 9.93 -12.08 -12.78
C ILE A 119 9.70 -10.98 -13.81
N VAL A 120 8.47 -10.47 -13.83
CA VAL A 120 8.09 -9.28 -14.59
C VAL A 120 7.91 -8.13 -13.60
N THR A 121 8.49 -6.97 -13.88
CA THR A 121 8.32 -5.80 -13.00
C THR A 121 8.39 -4.50 -13.79
N ASN A 122 7.72 -3.47 -13.28
CA ASN A 122 7.93 -2.08 -13.73
C ASN A 122 8.84 -1.30 -12.77
N ASP A 123 9.47 -1.93 -11.78
CA ASP A 123 10.31 -1.27 -10.77
C ASP A 123 11.80 -1.46 -11.10
N PHE A 124 12.50 -0.34 -11.30
CA PHE A 124 13.94 -0.33 -11.57
C PHE A 124 14.76 -0.76 -10.36
N SER A 125 14.27 -0.54 -9.13
CA SER A 125 14.96 -0.97 -7.91
C SER A 125 14.90 -2.49 -7.76
N ILE A 126 13.74 -3.11 -8.05
CA ILE A 126 13.60 -4.57 -8.12
C ILE A 126 14.52 -5.13 -9.22
N MET A 127 14.49 -4.54 -10.40
CA MET A 127 15.33 -4.99 -11.52
C MET A 127 16.82 -4.92 -11.18
N GLN A 128 17.28 -3.81 -10.60
CA GLN A 128 18.66 -3.63 -10.17
C GLN A 128 19.08 -4.67 -9.12
N TYR A 129 18.19 -5.04 -8.20
CA TYR A 129 18.48 -6.07 -7.20
C TYR A 129 18.59 -7.47 -7.84
N LEU A 130 17.68 -7.79 -8.77
CA LEU A 130 17.58 -9.13 -9.35
C LEU A 130 18.51 -9.38 -10.53
N MET A 131 19.04 -8.34 -11.20
CA MET A 131 19.79 -8.50 -12.46
C MET A 131 21.01 -9.43 -12.40
N ASN A 132 21.58 -9.64 -11.20
CA ASN A 132 22.71 -10.53 -10.98
C ASN A 132 22.31 -11.97 -10.59
N LYS A 133 21.01 -12.27 -10.52
CA LYS A 133 20.46 -13.58 -10.18
C LYS A 133 20.23 -14.39 -11.46
N SER A 134 21.27 -15.04 -11.95
CA SER A 134 21.29 -15.75 -13.24
C SER A 134 20.26 -16.88 -13.37
N GLN A 135 19.73 -17.36 -12.25
CA GLN A 135 18.72 -18.41 -12.20
C GLN A 135 17.28 -17.92 -12.44
N LEU A 136 17.08 -16.61 -12.62
CA LEU A 136 15.78 -15.98 -12.88
C LEU A 136 15.72 -15.43 -14.30
N ASN A 137 14.55 -15.57 -14.95
CA ASN A 137 14.25 -14.80 -16.16
C ASN A 137 13.64 -13.47 -15.76
N LEU A 138 14.14 -12.35 -16.31
CA LEU A 138 13.72 -11.02 -15.91
C LEU A 138 13.16 -10.24 -17.10
N TYR A 139 11.99 -9.64 -16.89
CA TYR A 139 11.38 -8.69 -17.83
C TYR A 139 11.08 -7.38 -17.12
N HIS A 140 11.57 -6.28 -17.68
CA HIS A 140 11.12 -4.95 -17.28
C HIS A 140 10.02 -4.49 -18.25
N THR A 141 8.94 -3.90 -17.77
CA THR A 141 7.86 -3.43 -18.67
C THR A 141 8.33 -2.34 -19.64
N GLY A 142 9.33 -1.55 -19.22
CA GLY A 142 9.77 -0.36 -19.94
C GLY A 142 8.67 0.71 -19.99
N GLY A 143 8.88 1.79 -20.77
CA GLY A 143 7.93 2.90 -20.91
C GLY A 143 8.37 4.19 -20.21
N LEU A 144 7.42 5.07 -19.89
CA LEU A 144 7.68 6.36 -19.26
C LEU A 144 8.23 6.16 -17.85
N VAL A 145 9.32 6.85 -17.50
CA VAL A 145 9.99 6.69 -16.19
C VAL A 145 9.44 7.69 -15.17
N ASP A 146 8.83 7.18 -14.11
CA ASP A 146 8.58 7.90 -12.86
C ASP A 146 9.85 7.86 -11.99
N LYS A 147 10.60 8.95 -12.04
CA LYS A 147 11.87 9.11 -11.30
C LYS A 147 11.67 9.12 -9.77
N ARG A 148 10.50 9.49 -9.25
CA ARG A 148 10.26 9.55 -7.81
C ARG A 148 10.03 8.17 -7.21
N ASN A 149 9.44 7.28 -7.99
CA ASN A 149 9.12 5.91 -7.59
C ASN A 149 10.06 4.85 -8.15
N HIS A 150 11.05 5.25 -8.96
CA HIS A 150 11.95 4.35 -9.66
C HIS A 150 11.19 3.31 -10.48
N SER A 151 10.18 3.74 -11.24
CA SER A 151 9.32 2.80 -11.97
C SER A 151 8.96 3.27 -13.37
N SER A 152 8.55 2.33 -14.22
CA SER A 152 7.84 2.64 -15.45
C SER A 152 6.34 2.75 -15.23
N VAL A 153 5.71 3.73 -15.88
CA VAL A 153 4.30 4.10 -15.74
C VAL A 153 3.64 4.35 -17.11
N GLY A 154 2.32 4.43 -17.12
CA GLY A 154 1.53 4.83 -18.28
C GLY A 154 1.30 3.73 -19.32
N ASN A 155 0.68 4.14 -20.42
CA ASN A 155 0.09 3.23 -21.41
C ASN A 155 1.11 2.33 -22.10
N THR A 156 2.33 2.83 -22.37
CA THR A 156 3.39 2.02 -23.01
C THR A 156 3.77 0.81 -22.17
N ALA A 157 3.95 0.99 -20.85
CA ALA A 157 4.22 -0.10 -19.92
C ALA A 157 3.03 -1.07 -19.85
N ALA A 158 1.80 -0.54 -19.83
CA ALA A 158 0.58 -1.33 -19.81
C ALA A 158 0.41 -2.17 -21.09
N MET A 159 0.75 -1.65 -22.28
CA MET A 159 0.67 -2.42 -23.53
C MET A 159 1.63 -3.62 -23.53
N MET A 160 2.81 -3.50 -22.94
CA MET A 160 3.73 -4.63 -22.78
C MET A 160 3.11 -5.70 -21.88
N LEU A 161 2.46 -5.31 -20.78
CA LEU A 161 1.80 -6.25 -19.88
C LEU A 161 0.65 -7.02 -20.55
N LYS A 162 -0.05 -6.39 -21.51
CA LYS A 162 -1.14 -7.05 -22.27
C LYS A 162 -0.67 -8.22 -23.12
N THR A 163 0.63 -8.37 -23.40
CA THR A 163 1.16 -9.48 -24.19
C THR A 163 1.59 -10.67 -23.34
N LEU A 164 1.44 -10.58 -22.02
CA LEU A 164 1.91 -11.58 -21.07
C LEU A 164 0.73 -12.33 -20.44
N ASN A 165 0.96 -13.60 -20.12
CA ASN A 165 0.12 -14.35 -19.19
C ASN A 165 0.85 -14.40 -17.85
N VAL A 166 0.26 -13.81 -16.82
CA VAL A 166 0.86 -13.73 -15.48
C VAL A 166 0.15 -14.72 -14.56
N ASP A 167 0.90 -15.59 -13.88
CA ASP A 167 0.31 -16.56 -12.95
C ASP A 167 -0.13 -15.87 -11.66
N ILE A 168 0.73 -14.99 -11.12
CA ILE A 168 0.46 -14.23 -9.90
C ILE A 168 1.02 -12.81 -10.00
N ALA A 169 0.17 -11.83 -9.74
CA ALA A 169 0.55 -10.42 -9.69
C ALA A 169 0.44 -9.89 -8.26
N PHE A 170 1.55 -9.42 -7.71
CA PHE A 170 1.59 -8.70 -6.45
C PHE A 170 1.46 -7.20 -6.70
N ILE A 171 0.25 -6.69 -6.45
CA ILE A 171 -0.12 -5.29 -6.66
C ILE A 171 0.23 -4.50 -5.41
N SER A 172 1.07 -3.47 -5.56
CA SER A 172 1.37 -2.53 -4.48
C SER A 172 0.28 -1.46 -4.40
N THR A 173 0.17 -0.74 -3.28
CA THR A 173 -0.68 0.46 -3.24
C THR A 173 -0.12 1.53 -2.31
N SER A 174 -0.47 2.78 -2.59
CA SER A 174 -0.27 3.92 -1.71
C SER A 174 -1.50 4.25 -0.87
N SER A 175 -2.68 3.79 -1.30
CA SER A 175 -3.95 4.03 -0.60
C SER A 175 -5.00 2.99 -0.97
N TRP A 176 -5.76 2.54 0.02
CA TRP A 176 -6.94 1.71 -0.20
C TRP A 176 -7.93 1.82 0.96
N ASP A 177 -9.21 1.64 0.66
CA ASP A 177 -10.26 1.53 1.68
C ASP A 177 -11.43 0.67 1.17
N LEU A 178 -12.45 0.47 2.01
CA LEU A 178 -13.62 -0.36 1.68
C LEU A 178 -14.59 0.30 0.67
N GLN A 179 -14.57 1.62 0.52
CA GLN A 179 -15.53 2.39 -0.29
C GLN A 179 -15.00 2.65 -1.71
N HIS A 180 -13.78 3.16 -1.80
CA HIS A 180 -13.08 3.53 -3.02
C HIS A 180 -12.31 2.35 -3.61
N GLY A 181 -11.94 1.36 -2.78
CA GLY A 181 -11.08 0.26 -3.18
C GLY A 181 -9.62 0.69 -3.29
N VAL A 182 -8.87 0.11 -4.22
CA VAL A 182 -7.50 0.53 -4.52
C VAL A 182 -7.55 1.84 -5.32
N SER A 183 -6.77 2.83 -4.89
CA SER A 183 -6.70 4.14 -5.55
C SER A 183 -5.29 4.74 -5.46
N THR A 184 -5.02 5.75 -6.28
CA THR A 184 -3.71 6.40 -6.42
C THR A 184 -3.89 7.89 -6.75
N PRO A 185 -2.98 8.77 -6.29
CA PRO A 185 -2.96 10.18 -6.71
C PRO A 185 -2.44 10.37 -8.14
N HIS A 186 -1.90 9.33 -8.76
CA HIS A 186 -1.20 9.38 -10.04
C HIS A 186 -1.92 8.56 -11.11
N GLU A 187 -2.46 9.22 -12.14
CA GLU A 187 -3.24 8.62 -13.23
C GLU A 187 -2.42 7.56 -13.98
N GLU A 188 -1.14 7.85 -14.22
CA GLU A 188 -0.22 7.03 -14.99
C GLU A 188 -0.01 5.63 -14.39
N LYS A 189 -0.32 5.43 -13.11
CA LYS A 189 -0.25 4.13 -12.43
C LYS A 189 -1.50 3.28 -12.61
N VAL A 190 -2.64 3.90 -12.92
CA VAL A 190 -3.94 3.23 -13.00
C VAL A 190 -3.93 2.17 -14.10
N GLN A 191 -3.45 2.54 -15.29
CA GLN A 191 -3.44 1.67 -16.46
C GLN A 191 -2.63 0.39 -16.28
N ILE A 192 -1.50 0.47 -15.57
CA ILE A 192 -0.67 -0.70 -15.24
C ILE A 192 -1.47 -1.66 -14.36
N LYS A 193 -2.01 -1.15 -13.26
CA LYS A 193 -2.72 -1.98 -12.27
C LYS A 193 -3.99 -2.58 -12.85
N GLN A 194 -4.76 -1.82 -13.63
CA GLN A 194 -5.94 -2.34 -14.32
C GLN A 194 -5.59 -3.42 -15.33
N THR A 195 -4.52 -3.25 -16.10
CA THR A 195 -4.08 -4.29 -17.04
C THR A 195 -3.71 -5.59 -16.32
N LEU A 196 -3.10 -5.50 -15.13
CA LEU A 196 -2.75 -6.69 -14.34
C LEU A 196 -3.99 -7.44 -13.85
N LEU A 197 -5.07 -6.73 -13.51
CA LEU A 197 -6.35 -7.36 -13.15
C LEU A 197 -6.93 -8.18 -14.32
N ASP A 198 -6.63 -7.80 -15.56
CA ASP A 198 -7.11 -8.50 -16.75
C ASP A 198 -6.23 -9.70 -17.14
N VAL A 199 -4.91 -9.58 -17.00
CA VAL A 199 -3.95 -10.59 -17.52
C VAL A 199 -3.41 -11.58 -16.49
N ALA A 200 -3.56 -11.27 -15.19
CA ALA A 200 -3.06 -12.13 -14.14
C ALA A 200 -4.13 -13.12 -13.67
N ARG A 201 -3.78 -14.41 -13.62
CA ARG A 201 -4.65 -15.47 -13.09
C ARG A 201 -5.00 -15.25 -11.62
N ARG A 202 -4.09 -14.64 -10.84
CA ARG A 202 -4.30 -14.31 -9.43
C ARG A 202 -3.72 -12.94 -9.10
N CYS A 203 -4.56 -12.02 -8.64
CA CYS A 203 -4.17 -10.68 -8.21
C CYS A 203 -4.17 -10.57 -6.68
N VAL A 204 -3.02 -10.24 -6.12
CA VAL A 204 -2.77 -10.15 -4.68
C VAL A 204 -2.38 -8.72 -4.32
N LEU A 205 -3.21 -8.02 -3.55
CA LEU A 205 -2.84 -6.72 -2.99
C LEU A 205 -1.90 -6.94 -1.81
N VAL A 206 -0.74 -6.28 -1.84
CA VAL A 206 0.23 -6.28 -0.73
C VAL A 206 0.37 -4.87 -0.17
N SER A 207 0.04 -4.69 1.10
CA SER A 207 -0.02 -3.36 1.72
C SER A 207 0.13 -3.45 3.23
N ASP A 208 0.88 -2.55 3.84
CA ASP A 208 0.81 -2.37 5.29
C ASP A 208 -0.43 -1.54 5.69
N SER A 209 -0.90 -1.70 6.92
CA SER A 209 -2.11 -1.08 7.45
C SER A 209 -2.07 0.45 7.42
N SER A 210 -0.89 1.09 7.38
CA SER A 210 -0.76 2.55 7.29
C SER A 210 -1.30 3.14 5.98
N LYS A 211 -1.55 2.29 4.97
CA LYS A 211 -2.15 2.66 3.68
C LYS A 211 -3.67 2.51 3.66
N PHE A 212 -4.24 1.84 4.66
CA PHE A 212 -5.68 1.68 4.78
C PHE A 212 -6.35 2.98 5.24
N GLY A 213 -7.61 3.19 4.86
CA GLY A 213 -8.39 4.37 5.24
C GLY A 213 -7.99 5.65 4.47
N LYS A 214 -7.23 5.49 3.40
CA LYS A 214 -6.82 6.57 2.49
C LYS A 214 -7.32 6.28 1.09
N TYR A 215 -7.56 7.32 0.32
CA TYR A 215 -7.86 7.23 -1.11
C TYR A 215 -7.17 8.33 -1.93
N GLY A 216 -6.77 7.97 -3.14
CA GLY A 216 -6.25 8.90 -4.14
C GLY A 216 -7.32 9.38 -5.12
N MET A 217 -6.98 10.42 -5.90
CA MET A 217 -7.87 11.00 -6.91
C MET A 217 -8.34 9.97 -7.95
N PHE A 218 -7.46 9.06 -8.36
CA PHE A 218 -7.74 8.10 -9.41
C PHE A 218 -8.02 6.72 -8.82
N ARG A 219 -9.21 6.21 -9.09
CA ARG A 219 -9.62 4.86 -8.70
C ARG A 219 -8.97 3.83 -9.62
N VAL A 220 -8.41 2.78 -9.04
CA VAL A 220 -7.84 1.63 -9.77
C VAL A 220 -8.88 0.55 -9.93
N CYS A 221 -9.34 -0.03 -8.81
CA CYS A 221 -10.34 -1.09 -8.79
C CYS A 221 -11.06 -1.18 -7.43
N PRO A 222 -12.30 -1.69 -7.39
CA PRO A 222 -12.91 -2.16 -6.14
C PRO A 222 -12.15 -3.38 -5.58
N LEU A 223 -12.23 -3.61 -4.27
CA LEU A 223 -11.50 -4.71 -3.62
C LEU A 223 -11.93 -6.09 -4.14
N ASN A 224 -13.20 -6.25 -4.55
CA ASN A 224 -13.74 -7.52 -5.04
C ASN A 224 -13.21 -7.97 -6.42
N GLN A 225 -12.38 -7.17 -7.08
CA GLN A 225 -11.61 -7.59 -8.26
C GLN A 225 -10.27 -8.25 -7.88
N LEU A 226 -9.88 -8.20 -6.61
CA LEU A 226 -8.68 -8.86 -6.09
C LEU A 226 -9.04 -10.26 -5.58
N HIS A 227 -8.07 -11.16 -5.68
CA HIS A 227 -8.22 -12.52 -5.14
C HIS A 227 -7.80 -12.57 -3.67
N ASP A 228 -6.74 -11.85 -3.33
CA ASP A 228 -6.15 -11.85 -2.01
C ASP A 228 -5.73 -10.45 -1.58
N ILE A 229 -5.78 -10.20 -0.27
CA ILE A 229 -5.15 -9.06 0.39
C ILE A 229 -4.19 -9.61 1.45
N ILE A 230 -2.93 -9.17 1.41
CA ILE A 230 -1.95 -9.44 2.45
C ILE A 230 -1.63 -8.14 3.17
N CYS A 231 -1.89 -8.12 4.48
CA CYS A 231 -1.68 -6.96 5.33
C CYS A 231 -1.12 -7.36 6.69
N ASP A 232 -0.52 -6.42 7.42
CA ASP A 232 -0.21 -6.64 8.83
C ASP A 232 -1.48 -6.70 9.69
N ASP A 233 -1.36 -7.21 10.91
CA ASP A 233 -2.47 -7.47 11.83
C ASP A 233 -3.04 -6.22 12.53
N GLN A 234 -2.72 -5.02 12.06
CA GLN A 234 -3.18 -3.75 12.64
C GLN A 234 -4.41 -3.15 11.94
N LEU A 235 -5.07 -3.89 11.04
CA LEU A 235 -6.37 -3.48 10.50
C LEU A 235 -7.45 -3.49 11.59
N PRO A 236 -8.40 -2.53 11.59
CA PRO A 236 -9.54 -2.54 12.50
C PRO A 236 -10.38 -3.83 12.38
N ALA A 237 -10.91 -4.32 13.49
CA ALA A 237 -11.64 -5.59 13.53
C ALA A 237 -12.90 -5.59 12.64
N ASP A 238 -13.62 -4.47 12.58
CA ASP A 238 -14.78 -4.27 11.70
C ASP A 238 -14.38 -4.32 10.22
N VAL A 239 -13.21 -3.77 9.88
CA VAL A 239 -12.66 -3.82 8.52
C VAL A 239 -12.31 -5.25 8.13
N VAL A 240 -11.63 -5.99 9.01
CA VAL A 240 -11.29 -7.40 8.81
C VAL A 240 -12.55 -8.23 8.56
N GLN A 241 -13.60 -8.03 9.37
CA GLN A 241 -14.89 -8.70 9.18
C GLN A 241 -15.48 -8.37 7.80
N ARG A 242 -15.57 -7.08 7.45
CA ARG A 242 -16.15 -6.64 6.17
C ARG A 242 -15.37 -7.11 4.93
N ILE A 243 -14.07 -7.33 5.03
CA ILE A 243 -13.27 -7.93 3.95
C ILE A 243 -13.55 -9.44 3.86
N THR A 244 -13.65 -10.11 5.01
CA THR A 244 -13.90 -11.57 5.07
C THR A 244 -15.30 -11.95 4.59
N GLU A 245 -16.27 -11.03 4.72
CA GLU A 245 -17.62 -11.17 4.14
C GLU A 245 -17.64 -11.02 2.61
N GLN A 246 -16.55 -10.56 2.00
CA GLN A 246 -16.38 -10.51 0.55
C GLN A 246 -15.68 -11.78 0.05
N ASN A 247 -15.79 -12.06 -1.26
CA ASN A 247 -15.05 -13.15 -1.93
C ASN A 247 -13.55 -12.84 -2.09
N ILE A 248 -12.89 -12.32 -1.05
CA ILE A 248 -11.48 -11.91 -1.06
C ILE A 248 -10.79 -12.64 0.09
N LYS A 249 -9.68 -13.31 -0.20
CA LYS A 249 -8.89 -13.98 0.83
C LYS A 249 -7.99 -12.98 1.56
N LEU A 250 -8.30 -12.69 2.82
CA LEU A 250 -7.48 -11.83 3.67
C LEU A 250 -6.42 -12.65 4.43
N HIS A 251 -5.17 -12.26 4.31
CA HIS A 251 -4.05 -12.82 5.06
C HIS A 251 -3.48 -11.74 5.99
N LEU A 252 -3.63 -11.94 7.30
CA LEU A 252 -3.09 -11.05 8.33
C LEU A 252 -1.76 -11.60 8.84
N ILE A 253 -0.71 -10.79 8.72
CA ILE A 253 0.65 -11.15 9.10
C ILE A 253 0.98 -10.53 10.45
N LYS A 254 1.32 -11.37 11.42
CA LYS A 254 1.77 -10.91 12.73
C LYS A 254 3.15 -10.29 12.59
N THR A 255 3.27 -9.01 12.91
CA THR A 255 4.51 -8.26 12.73
C THR A 255 5.21 -7.89 14.00
#